data_AF-A0A370G5P1-F1
#
_entry.id   AF-A0A370G5P1-F1
#
_cell.length_a   1.000
_cell.length_b   1.000
_cell.length_c   1.000
_cell.angle_alpha   90.00
_cell.angle_beta   90.00
_cell.angle_gamma   90.00
#
_symmetry.space_group_name_H-M   'P 1'
#
loop_
_entity.id
_entity.type
_entity.pdbx_description
1 polymer ?
#
loop_
_entity_poly.entity_id
_entity_poly.type
_entity_poly.pdbx_seq_one_letter_code
_entity_poly.pdbx_strand_id
1 'polypeptide(L)'
;MSWEKFTEFMNGFAAANLLMNRAGNNGCFVEYVCLATSVIDALLRTGLILRHQLDTASTEIPTELIFQSDDDKIISERAIYANALEKNILTQIEYEKIENLYQRRNKVVHRYIISEITTDQVLQIANEYQQLIDEISKIIYGLEEEQIKRRVGITVSDDNVPETLKNKTKSLIHEMAKQKHGHPLLSKNLMGTHDRYTRVKIQRNSLCPCGSGKKYKKCCLRY
;
A
#
# COMPACT_ATOMS: atom_id res chain seq x y z
N MET A 1 -12.85 -20.21 8.11
CA MET A 1 -13.30 -19.36 7.00
C MET A 1 -12.80 -17.92 7.13
N SER A 2 -13.08 -17.21 8.24
CA SER A 2 -12.58 -15.83 8.46
C SER A 2 -11.05 -15.69 8.42
N TRP A 3 -10.31 -16.62 9.04
CA TRP A 3 -8.83 -16.61 9.05
C TRP A 3 -8.17 -16.84 7.68
N GLU A 4 -8.78 -17.64 6.82
CA GLU A 4 -8.29 -17.87 5.45
C GLU A 4 -8.45 -16.58 4.63
N LYS A 5 -9.63 -15.95 4.69
CA LYS A 5 -9.88 -14.65 4.06
C LYS A 5 -9.01 -13.55 4.63
N PHE A 6 -8.71 -13.59 5.92
CA PHE A 6 -7.78 -12.67 6.54
C PHE A 6 -6.35 -12.86 6.00
N THR A 7 -5.93 -14.10 5.78
CA THR A 7 -4.63 -14.41 5.15
C THR A 7 -4.59 -13.89 3.71
N GLU A 8 -5.65 -14.11 2.91
CA GLU A 8 -5.76 -13.56 1.55
C GLU A 8 -5.70 -12.03 1.53
N PHE A 9 -6.39 -11.37 2.47
CA PHE A 9 -6.34 -9.92 2.64
C PHE A 9 -4.92 -9.44 2.95
N MET A 10 -4.23 -10.08 3.90
CA MET A 10 -2.87 -9.73 4.26
C MET A 10 -1.86 -9.99 3.12
N ASN A 11 -2.08 -11.02 2.30
CA ASN A 11 -1.32 -11.24 1.06
C ASN A 11 -1.49 -10.09 0.07
N GLY A 12 -2.72 -9.60 -0.09
CA GLY A 12 -3.03 -8.42 -0.88
C GLY A 12 -2.32 -7.17 -0.37
N PHE A 13 -2.39 -6.92 0.93
CA PHE A 13 -1.72 -5.80 1.58
C PHE A 13 -0.19 -5.84 1.41
N ALA A 14 0.42 -7.01 1.60
CA ALA A 14 1.86 -7.20 1.42
C ALA A 14 2.28 -6.92 -0.04
N ALA A 15 1.53 -7.44 -1.02
CA ALA A 15 1.81 -7.20 -2.43
C ALA A 15 1.69 -5.72 -2.81
N ALA A 16 0.62 -5.06 -2.35
CA ALA A 16 0.40 -3.63 -2.60
C ALA A 16 1.55 -2.79 -2.04
N ASN A 17 2.00 -3.05 -0.82
CA ASN A 17 3.13 -2.36 -0.21
C ASN A 17 4.44 -2.57 -1.00
N LEU A 18 4.75 -3.81 -1.42
CA LEU A 18 5.96 -4.06 -2.20
C LEU A 18 5.93 -3.35 -3.56
N LEU A 19 4.79 -3.40 -4.26
CA LEU A 19 4.61 -2.70 -5.52
C LEU A 19 4.70 -1.18 -5.35
N MET A 20 4.10 -0.63 -4.28
CA MET A 20 4.11 0.79 -3.99
C MET A 20 5.55 1.28 -3.76
N ASN A 21 6.31 0.58 -2.91
CA ASN A 21 7.71 0.88 -2.65
C ASN A 21 8.56 0.78 -3.92
N ARG A 22 8.32 -0.24 -4.75
CA ARG A 22 8.97 -0.38 -6.06
C ARG A 22 8.64 0.81 -6.98
N ALA A 23 7.39 1.25 -7.03
CA ALA A 23 6.95 2.37 -7.84
C ALA A 23 7.64 3.67 -7.40
N GLY A 24 7.69 3.94 -6.09
CA GLY A 24 8.40 5.10 -5.52
C GLY A 24 9.88 5.09 -5.86
N ASN A 25 10.56 3.97 -5.66
CA ASN A 25 12.00 3.82 -5.96
C ASN A 25 12.35 4.00 -7.44
N ASN A 26 11.40 3.74 -8.35
CA ASN A 26 11.60 3.88 -9.79
C ASN A 26 11.07 5.22 -10.35
N GLY A 27 10.52 6.10 -9.51
CA GLY A 27 9.92 7.36 -9.94
C GLY A 27 8.57 7.19 -10.66
N CYS A 28 7.91 6.04 -10.50
CA CYS A 28 6.60 5.75 -11.10
C CYS A 28 5.48 6.34 -10.22
N PHE A 29 5.41 7.66 -10.10
CA PHE A 29 4.57 8.33 -9.10
C PHE A 29 3.05 8.16 -9.31
N VAL A 30 2.59 7.96 -10.55
CA VAL A 30 1.17 7.64 -10.81
C VAL A 30 0.83 6.25 -10.25
N GLU A 31 1.68 5.25 -10.49
CA GLU A 31 1.51 3.90 -9.94
C GLU A 31 1.60 3.92 -8.40
N TYR A 32 2.54 4.70 -7.86
CA TYR A 32 2.65 4.92 -6.42
C TYR A 32 1.34 5.45 -5.82
N VAL A 33 0.78 6.52 -6.40
CA VAL A 33 -0.48 7.13 -5.91
C VAL A 33 -1.65 6.15 -5.97
N CYS A 34 -1.74 5.33 -7.03
CA CYS A 34 -2.77 4.29 -7.13
C CYS A 34 -2.62 3.21 -6.05
N LEU A 35 -1.39 2.79 -5.74
CA LEU A 35 -1.15 1.74 -4.75
C LEU A 35 -1.24 2.25 -3.31
N ALA A 36 -0.85 3.51 -3.08
CA ALA A 36 -0.94 4.17 -1.78
C ALA A 36 -2.38 4.21 -1.26
N THR A 37 -3.37 4.39 -2.14
CA THR A 37 -4.79 4.39 -1.72
C THR A 37 -5.21 3.00 -1.24
N SER A 38 -4.80 1.93 -1.94
CA SER A 38 -5.05 0.55 -1.51
C SER A 38 -4.35 0.22 -0.18
N VAL A 39 -3.14 0.74 0.04
CA VAL A 39 -2.42 0.56 1.31
C VAL A 39 -3.15 1.28 2.46
N ILE A 40 -3.63 2.51 2.25
CA ILE A 40 -4.42 3.25 3.24
C ILE A 40 -5.73 2.54 3.56
N ASP A 41 -6.48 2.10 2.53
CA ASP A 41 -7.74 1.36 2.72
C ASP A 41 -7.52 0.09 3.56
N ALA A 42 -6.48 -0.68 3.26
CA ALA A 42 -6.13 -1.87 4.01
C ALA A 42 -5.70 -1.56 5.46
N LEU A 43 -4.93 -0.50 5.69
CA LEU A 43 -4.57 -0.04 7.04
C LEU A 43 -5.82 0.32 7.86
N LEU A 44 -6.76 1.07 7.27
CA LEU A 44 -7.98 1.47 7.97
C LEU A 44 -8.92 0.29 8.23
N ARG A 45 -9.04 -0.65 7.29
CA ARG A 45 -9.75 -1.93 7.53
C ARG A 45 -9.12 -2.71 8.68
N THR A 46 -7.79 -2.76 8.72
CA THR A 46 -7.05 -3.37 9.85
C THR A 46 -7.37 -2.65 11.15
N GLY A 47 -7.35 -1.31 11.17
CA GLY A 47 -7.73 -0.54 12.34
C GLY A 47 -9.16 -0.81 12.82
N LEU A 48 -10.12 -0.93 11.89
CA LEU A 48 -11.51 -1.26 12.21
C LEU A 48 -11.64 -2.64 12.84
N ILE A 49 -10.89 -3.63 12.35
CA ILE A 49 -10.84 -4.98 12.94
C ILE A 49 -10.27 -4.90 14.35
N LEU A 50 -9.12 -4.23 14.53
CA LEU A 50 -8.47 -4.13 15.84
C LEU A 50 -9.36 -3.41 16.86
N ARG A 51 -10.02 -2.32 16.46
CA ARG A 51 -10.97 -1.59 17.29
C ARG A 51 -12.19 -2.45 17.62
N HIS A 52 -12.77 -3.15 16.66
CA HIS A 52 -13.89 -4.07 16.90
C HIS A 52 -13.53 -5.13 17.96
N GLN A 53 -12.35 -5.72 17.87
CA GLN A 53 -11.86 -6.70 18.84
C GLN A 53 -11.67 -6.11 20.23
N LEU A 54 -11.14 -4.88 20.32
CA LEU A 54 -11.02 -4.14 21.58
C LEU A 54 -12.39 -3.85 22.21
N ASP A 55 -13.37 -3.44 21.39
CA ASP A 55 -14.72 -3.09 21.84
C ASP A 55 -15.51 -4.33 22.29
N THR A 56 -15.30 -5.47 21.63
CA THR A 56 -16.04 -6.72 21.88
C THR A 56 -15.29 -7.72 22.78
N ALA A 57 -14.07 -7.40 23.19
CA ALA A 57 -13.18 -8.31 23.91
C ALA A 57 -13.02 -9.68 23.21
N SER A 58 -12.90 -9.68 21.89
CA SER A 58 -12.89 -10.90 21.06
C SER A 58 -11.67 -10.98 20.14
N THR A 59 -11.47 -12.14 19.52
CA THR A 59 -10.54 -12.32 18.38
C THR A 59 -11.29 -12.40 17.05
N GLU A 60 -12.54 -11.93 17.02
CA GLU A 60 -13.39 -12.02 15.84
C GLU A 60 -12.85 -11.10 14.73
N ILE A 61 -12.89 -11.59 13.49
CA ILE A 61 -12.50 -10.85 12.31
C ILE A 61 -13.76 -10.67 11.45
N PRO A 62 -14.36 -9.46 11.42
CA PRO A 62 -15.51 -9.18 10.58
C PRO A 62 -15.16 -9.42 9.11
N THR A 63 -15.78 -10.41 8.49
CA THR A 63 -15.37 -10.88 7.15
C THR A 63 -15.73 -9.86 6.06
N GLU A 64 -16.79 -9.10 6.27
CA GLU A 64 -17.23 -7.99 5.41
C GLU A 64 -16.20 -6.86 5.28
N LEU A 65 -15.26 -6.75 6.22
CA LEU A 65 -14.17 -5.77 6.17
C LEU A 65 -13.00 -6.25 5.31
N ILE A 66 -12.88 -7.54 5.04
CA ILE A 66 -11.68 -8.15 4.42
C ILE A 66 -11.97 -8.93 3.15
N PHE A 67 -13.25 -9.20 2.86
CA PHE A 67 -13.67 -9.96 1.70
C PHE A 67 -15.01 -9.43 1.15
N GLN A 68 -15.07 -9.30 -0.18
CA GLN A 68 -16.28 -8.98 -0.94
C GLN A 68 -16.28 -9.86 -2.20
N SER A 69 -17.36 -10.56 -2.44
CA SER A 69 -17.62 -11.27 -3.69
C SER A 69 -18.21 -10.32 -4.74
N ASP A 70 -18.24 -10.77 -6.00
CA ASP A 70 -18.76 -9.95 -7.11
C ASP A 70 -20.26 -9.61 -6.97
N ASP A 71 -21.01 -10.44 -6.21
CA ASP A 71 -22.44 -10.26 -5.96
C ASP A 71 -22.73 -9.39 -4.72
N ASP A 72 -21.71 -9.05 -3.93
CA ASP A 72 -21.89 -8.29 -2.70
C ASP A 72 -22.05 -6.78 -2.96
N LYS A 73 -22.72 -6.10 -2.02
CA LYS A 73 -22.78 -4.65 -2.03
C LYS A 73 -21.39 -4.06 -1.81
N ILE A 74 -20.87 -3.36 -2.82
CA ILE A 74 -19.56 -2.70 -2.77
C ILE A 74 -19.51 -1.70 -1.60
N ILE A 75 -18.57 -1.92 -0.67
CA ILE A 75 -18.21 -0.91 0.34
C ILE A 75 -17.13 -0.02 -0.28
N SER A 76 -17.47 1.26 -0.50
CA SER A 76 -16.51 2.21 -1.06
C SER A 76 -15.40 2.57 -0.06
N GLU A 77 -14.22 2.94 -0.58
CA GLU A 77 -13.11 3.47 0.23
C GLU A 77 -13.58 4.59 1.18
N ARG A 78 -14.43 5.50 0.69
CA ARG A 78 -14.98 6.61 1.49
C ARG A 78 -15.85 6.12 2.66
N ALA A 79 -16.56 5.01 2.48
CA ALA A 79 -17.32 4.40 3.58
C ALA A 79 -16.38 3.83 4.66
N ILE A 80 -15.24 3.25 4.27
CA ILE A 80 -14.20 2.82 5.23
C ILE A 80 -13.64 4.02 6.00
N TYR A 81 -13.38 5.14 5.33
CA TYR A 81 -12.88 6.36 5.97
C TYR A 81 -13.87 6.91 6.99
N ALA A 82 -15.16 6.97 6.61
CA ALA A 82 -16.23 7.42 7.49
C ALA A 82 -16.38 6.51 8.72
N ASN A 83 -16.33 5.18 8.52
CA ASN A 83 -16.38 4.23 9.62
C ASN A 83 -15.18 4.39 10.57
N ALA A 84 -13.99 4.63 10.04
CA ALA A 84 -12.78 4.83 10.85
C ALA A 84 -12.86 6.12 11.70
N LEU A 85 -13.47 7.18 11.17
CA LEU A 85 -13.79 8.39 11.93
C LEU A 85 -14.84 8.10 13.02
N GLU A 86 -15.95 7.45 12.68
CA GLU A 86 -17.02 7.09 13.63
C GLU A 86 -16.50 6.24 14.80
N LYS A 87 -15.58 5.32 14.51
CA LYS A 87 -14.94 4.45 15.50
C LYS A 87 -13.77 5.10 16.25
N ASN A 88 -13.57 6.42 16.10
CA ASN A 88 -12.49 7.18 16.74
C ASN A 88 -11.10 6.56 16.49
N ILE A 89 -10.90 5.96 15.31
CA ILE A 89 -9.58 5.54 14.83
C ILE A 89 -8.91 6.76 14.19
N LEU A 90 -9.69 7.52 13.42
CA LEU A 90 -9.26 8.79 12.85
C LEU A 90 -9.85 9.95 13.65
N THR A 91 -9.07 11.01 13.76
CA THR A 91 -9.54 12.36 14.09
C THR A 91 -10.17 13.02 12.87
N GLN A 92 -10.96 14.07 13.09
CA GLN A 92 -11.53 14.88 12.02
C GLN A 92 -10.44 15.44 11.07
N ILE A 93 -9.28 15.82 11.62
CA ILE A 93 -8.15 16.36 10.86
C ILE A 93 -7.59 15.29 9.91
N GLU A 94 -7.37 14.07 10.39
CA GLU A 94 -6.85 12.97 9.55
C GLU A 94 -7.86 12.56 8.48
N TYR A 95 -9.15 12.52 8.82
CA TYR A 95 -10.22 12.26 7.86
C TYR A 95 -10.25 13.31 6.72
N GLU A 96 -10.16 14.60 7.06
CA GLU A 96 -10.12 15.68 6.07
C GLU A 96 -8.89 15.63 5.17
N LYS A 97 -7.72 15.26 5.71
CA LYS A 97 -6.51 15.01 4.91
C LYS A 97 -6.72 13.89 3.89
N ILE A 98 -7.32 12.77 4.30
CA ILE A 98 -7.61 11.64 3.42
C ILE A 98 -8.57 12.07 2.30
N GLU A 99 -9.67 12.75 2.62
CA GLU A 99 -10.64 13.23 1.63
C GLU A 99 -10.02 14.23 0.64
N ASN A 100 -9.13 15.11 1.10
CA ASN A 100 -8.39 16.02 0.22
C ASN A 100 -7.50 15.26 -0.78
N LEU A 101 -6.71 14.28 -0.30
CA LEU A 101 -5.84 13.46 -1.13
C LEU A 101 -6.63 12.58 -2.11
N TYR A 102 -7.81 12.11 -1.72
CA TYR A 102 -8.73 11.39 -2.60
C TYR A 102 -9.18 12.27 -3.78
N GLN A 103 -9.55 13.53 -3.53
CA GLN A 103 -9.94 14.46 -4.60
C GLN A 103 -8.78 14.76 -5.55
N ARG A 104 -7.56 14.90 -5.01
CA ARG A 104 -6.34 15.16 -5.80
C ARG A 104 -5.91 13.95 -6.62
N ARG A 105 -6.04 12.74 -6.07
CA ARG A 105 -5.84 11.49 -6.83
C ARG A 105 -6.72 11.44 -8.08
N ASN A 106 -7.97 11.91 -8.02
CA ASN A 106 -8.82 11.93 -9.22
C ASN A 106 -8.24 12.79 -10.35
N LYS A 107 -7.43 13.81 -10.04
CA LYS A 107 -6.66 14.54 -11.06
C LYS A 107 -5.50 13.70 -11.60
N VAL A 108 -4.76 13.02 -10.73
CA VAL A 108 -3.63 12.14 -11.09
C VAL A 108 -4.05 10.94 -11.94
N VAL A 109 -5.21 10.35 -11.65
CA VAL A 109 -5.63 9.06 -12.26
C VAL A 109 -6.59 9.27 -13.42
N HIS A 110 -7.63 10.08 -13.24
CA HIS A 110 -8.70 10.20 -14.23
C HIS A 110 -8.55 11.41 -15.15
N ARG A 111 -7.99 12.52 -14.63
CA ARG A 111 -7.86 13.77 -15.37
C ARG A 111 -6.42 14.09 -15.76
N TYR A 112 -5.50 13.13 -15.69
CA TYR A 112 -4.07 13.37 -15.91
C TYR A 112 -3.79 14.05 -17.25
N ILE A 113 -4.39 13.51 -18.31
CA ILE A 113 -4.23 14.03 -19.68
C ILE A 113 -5.05 15.31 -19.93
N ILE A 114 -6.18 15.46 -19.25
CA ILE A 114 -7.16 16.54 -19.47
C ILE A 114 -7.11 17.62 -18.37
N SER A 115 -5.97 17.74 -17.69
CA SER A 115 -5.74 18.79 -16.68
C SER A 115 -4.30 19.30 -16.76
N GLU A 116 -4.04 20.43 -16.11
CA GLU A 116 -2.70 21.06 -16.09
C GLU A 116 -1.77 20.45 -15.04
N ILE A 117 -2.08 19.26 -14.52
CA ILE A 117 -1.27 18.63 -13.48
C ILE A 117 0.11 18.26 -14.03
N THR A 118 1.16 18.69 -13.35
CA THR A 118 2.54 18.36 -13.72
C THR A 118 3.03 17.13 -12.98
N THR A 119 4.03 16.43 -13.52
CA THR A 119 4.68 15.30 -12.84
C THR A 119 5.29 15.70 -11.49
N ASP A 120 5.77 16.95 -11.36
CA ASP A 120 6.26 17.49 -10.08
C ASP A 120 5.13 17.56 -9.04
N GLN A 121 3.95 18.03 -9.43
CA GLN A 121 2.77 18.01 -8.56
C GLN A 121 2.33 16.57 -8.23
N VAL A 122 2.50 15.61 -9.13
CA VAL A 122 2.25 14.18 -8.81
C VAL A 122 3.25 13.66 -7.78
N LEU A 123 4.53 14.03 -7.87
CA LEU A 123 5.53 13.70 -6.85
C LEU A 123 5.15 14.30 -5.49
N GLN A 124 4.72 15.56 -5.46
CA GLN A 124 4.24 16.19 -4.22
C GLN A 124 3.06 15.42 -3.62
N ILE A 125 2.08 15.05 -4.43
CA ILE A 125 0.94 14.21 -4.01
C ILE A 125 1.43 12.86 -3.47
N ALA A 126 2.38 12.20 -4.14
CA ALA A 126 2.96 10.94 -3.69
C ALA A 126 3.64 11.06 -2.32
N ASN A 127 4.38 12.15 -2.08
CA ASN A 127 5.01 12.42 -0.78
C ASN A 127 3.97 12.64 0.32
N GLU A 128 2.88 13.33 0.04
CA GLU A 128 1.79 13.50 1.00
C GLU A 128 1.08 12.17 1.32
N TYR A 129 0.89 11.30 0.32
CA TYR A 129 0.43 9.94 0.55
C TYR A 129 1.39 9.13 1.45
N GLN A 130 2.71 9.25 1.25
CA GLN A 130 3.70 8.62 2.13
C GLN A 130 3.55 9.10 3.58
N GLN A 131 3.47 10.42 3.79
CA GLN A 131 3.30 10.99 5.13
C GLN A 131 2.01 10.50 5.79
N LEU A 132 0.91 10.45 5.04
CA LEU A 132 -0.37 9.95 5.54
C LEU A 132 -0.31 8.46 5.90
N ILE A 133 0.38 7.64 5.11
CA ILE A 133 0.60 6.22 5.42
C ILE A 133 1.39 6.08 6.74
N ASP A 134 2.42 6.89 6.94
CA ASP A 134 3.22 6.87 8.17
C ASP A 134 2.39 7.34 9.39
N GLU A 135 1.53 8.35 9.22
CA GLU A 135 0.59 8.82 10.25
C GLU A 135 -0.41 7.70 10.63
N ILE A 136 -1.11 7.12 9.65
CA ILE A 136 -2.10 6.05 9.90
C ILE A 136 -1.42 4.81 10.50
N SER A 137 -0.23 4.43 10.02
CA SER A 137 0.49 3.29 10.58
C SER A 137 0.74 3.45 12.08
N LYS A 138 1.10 4.65 12.55
CA LYS A 138 1.27 4.94 13.99
C LYS A 138 -0.02 4.76 14.78
N ILE A 139 -1.17 5.13 14.21
CA ILE A 139 -2.49 4.89 14.82
C ILE A 139 -2.72 3.39 14.98
N ILE A 140 -2.46 2.61 13.92
CA ILE A 140 -2.61 1.14 13.96
C ILE A 140 -1.70 0.51 15.02
N TYR A 141 -0.43 0.92 15.09
CA TYR A 141 0.47 0.49 16.16
C TYR A 141 -0.07 0.81 17.56
N GLY A 142 -0.72 1.96 17.74
CA GLY A 142 -1.37 2.31 19.00
C GLY A 142 -2.51 1.34 19.38
N LEU A 143 -3.32 0.91 18.40
CA LEU A 143 -4.38 -0.09 18.61
C LEU A 143 -3.80 -1.48 18.94
N GLU A 144 -2.72 -1.88 18.27
CA GLU A 144 -2.00 -3.12 18.57
C GLU A 144 -1.42 -3.13 19.99
N GLU A 145 -0.79 -2.02 20.41
CA GLU A 145 -0.32 -1.87 21.79
C GLU A 145 -1.47 -1.97 22.81
N GLU A 146 -2.62 -1.36 22.49
CA GLU A 146 -3.80 -1.41 23.34
C GLU A 146 -4.32 -2.86 23.47
N GLN A 147 -4.35 -3.62 22.36
CA GLN A 147 -4.70 -5.04 22.37
C GLN A 147 -3.78 -5.85 23.29
N ILE A 148 -2.46 -5.65 23.18
CA ILE A 148 -1.47 -6.32 24.03
C ILE A 148 -1.68 -5.96 25.50
N LYS A 149 -1.84 -4.67 25.82
CA LYS A 149 -2.04 -4.19 27.20
C LYS A 149 -3.31 -4.79 27.83
N ARG A 150 -4.39 -4.90 27.05
CA ARG A 150 -5.67 -5.47 27.51
C ARG A 150 -5.75 -6.99 27.40
N ARG A 151 -4.76 -7.63 26.76
CA ARG A 151 -4.73 -9.06 26.44
C ARG A 151 -5.96 -9.52 25.65
N VAL A 152 -6.36 -8.73 24.66
CA VAL A 152 -7.53 -8.95 23.80
C VAL A 152 -7.13 -8.89 22.33
N GLY A 153 -7.77 -9.69 21.49
CA GLY A 153 -7.65 -9.57 20.04
C GLY A 153 -6.52 -10.41 19.43
N ILE A 154 -6.39 -10.26 18.11
CA ILE A 154 -5.49 -11.10 17.29
C ILE A 154 -4.01 -10.83 17.58
N THR A 155 -3.66 -9.63 18.04
CA THR A 155 -2.27 -9.24 18.35
C THR A 155 -1.69 -10.01 19.54
N VAL A 156 -2.55 -10.51 20.43
CA VAL A 156 -2.18 -11.23 21.66
C VAL A 156 -2.18 -12.74 21.47
N SER A 157 -2.77 -13.23 20.37
CA SER A 157 -2.96 -14.64 20.06
C SER A 157 -1.64 -15.29 19.59
N ASP A 158 -0.61 -15.27 20.42
CA ASP A 158 0.69 -15.89 20.15
C ASP A 158 0.60 -17.43 20.08
N ASP A 159 -0.47 -18.04 20.64
CA ASP A 159 -0.61 -19.50 20.70
C ASP A 159 -1.16 -20.16 19.42
N ASN A 160 -1.75 -19.40 18.49
CA ASN A 160 -2.36 -19.93 17.26
C ASN A 160 -1.78 -19.35 15.96
N VAL A 161 -0.81 -18.44 16.04
CA VAL A 161 -0.08 -17.93 14.88
C VAL A 161 1.01 -18.95 14.54
N PRO A 162 0.98 -19.59 13.35
CA PRO A 162 2.03 -20.51 12.94
C PRO A 162 3.40 -19.87 13.15
N GLU A 163 4.37 -20.61 13.67
CA GLU A 163 5.74 -20.14 13.97
C GLU A 163 6.39 -19.39 12.79
N THR A 164 5.94 -19.66 11.56
CA THR A 164 6.32 -18.98 10.32
C THR A 164 5.93 -17.50 10.25
N LEU A 165 4.88 -17.07 10.96
CA LEU A 165 4.40 -15.68 11.04
C LEU A 165 5.01 -14.88 12.20
N LYS A 166 5.53 -15.54 13.24
CA LYS A 166 6.16 -14.89 14.41
C LYS A 166 7.47 -14.19 14.05
N ASN A 167 8.17 -14.72 13.06
CA ASN A 167 9.33 -14.07 12.48
C ASN A 167 8.88 -12.96 11.52
N LYS A 168 8.80 -11.71 12.00
CA LYS A 168 8.67 -10.46 11.21
C LYS A 168 9.88 -10.27 10.28
N THR A 169 10.13 -11.22 9.39
CA THR A 169 11.26 -11.21 8.48
C THR A 169 10.77 -10.71 7.13
N LYS A 170 11.61 -9.92 6.46
CA LYS A 170 11.45 -9.55 5.05
C LYS A 170 11.01 -10.74 4.17
N SER A 171 11.44 -11.96 4.50
CA SER A 171 11.03 -13.23 3.86
C SER A 171 9.51 -13.47 3.86
N LEU A 172 8.83 -13.27 4.98
CA LEU A 172 7.39 -13.55 5.11
C LEU A 172 6.56 -12.59 4.25
N ILE A 173 6.84 -11.29 4.31
CA ILE A 173 6.17 -10.28 3.45
C ILE A 173 6.38 -10.63 1.97
N HIS A 174 7.56 -11.15 1.62
CA HIS A 174 7.83 -11.59 0.26
C HIS A 174 7.04 -12.86 -0.11
N GLU A 175 6.87 -13.81 0.79
CA GLU A 175 6.03 -14.99 0.56
C GLU A 175 4.56 -14.65 0.40
N MET A 176 4.04 -13.75 1.24
CA MET A 176 2.66 -13.27 1.17
C MET A 176 2.35 -12.59 -0.17
N ALA A 177 3.26 -11.72 -0.62
CA ALA A 177 3.12 -11.07 -1.91
C ALA A 177 3.30 -12.03 -3.10
N LYS A 178 4.18 -13.05 -3.01
CA LYS A 178 4.28 -14.14 -4.01
C LYS A 178 2.93 -14.81 -4.24
N GLN A 179 2.22 -15.14 -3.16
CA GLN A 179 0.92 -15.79 -3.23
C GLN A 179 -0.10 -14.92 -3.97
N LYS A 180 -0.14 -13.61 -3.71
CA LYS A 180 -1.06 -12.69 -4.41
C LYS A 180 -0.78 -12.54 -5.89
N HIS A 181 0.49 -12.54 -6.31
CA HIS A 181 0.85 -12.38 -7.72
C HIS A 181 0.44 -13.57 -8.60
N GLY A 182 0.13 -14.74 -8.02
CA GLY A 182 -0.46 -15.88 -8.72
C GLY A 182 0.42 -16.57 -9.78
N HIS A 183 1.58 -15.99 -10.12
CA HIS A 183 2.48 -16.52 -11.14
C HIS A 183 3.97 -16.32 -10.76
N PRO A 184 4.81 -17.37 -10.75
CA PRO A 184 6.20 -17.31 -10.27
C PRO A 184 7.08 -16.29 -11.01
N LEU A 185 6.96 -16.19 -12.35
CA LEU A 185 7.75 -15.22 -13.13
C LEU A 185 7.31 -13.77 -12.89
N LEU A 186 6.02 -13.54 -12.65
CA LEU A 186 5.49 -12.20 -12.35
C LEU A 186 5.97 -11.76 -10.97
N SER A 187 5.85 -12.64 -9.98
CA SER A 187 6.41 -12.42 -8.65
C SER A 187 7.90 -12.08 -8.72
N LYS A 188 8.73 -12.85 -9.45
CA LYS A 188 10.17 -12.57 -9.59
C LYS A 188 10.47 -11.20 -10.20
N ASN A 189 9.65 -10.74 -11.14
CA ASN A 189 9.85 -9.46 -11.81
C ASN A 189 9.34 -8.26 -10.98
N LEU A 190 8.20 -8.42 -10.32
CA LEU A 190 7.55 -7.38 -9.52
C LEU A 190 8.18 -7.21 -8.13
N MET A 191 8.69 -8.29 -7.57
CA MET A 191 9.37 -8.31 -6.26
C MET A 191 10.89 -8.19 -6.39
N GLY A 192 11.37 -7.87 -7.59
CA GLY A 192 12.78 -7.85 -7.93
C GLY A 192 13.61 -7.21 -6.82
N THR A 193 14.44 -8.05 -6.20
CA THR A 193 15.63 -7.66 -5.44
C THR A 193 16.32 -6.52 -6.16
N HIS A 194 16.82 -5.54 -5.40
CA HIS A 194 17.50 -4.28 -5.73
C HIS A 194 18.51 -4.22 -6.92
N ASP A 195 18.55 -5.18 -7.84
CA ASP A 195 19.66 -5.41 -8.75
C ASP A 195 19.29 -5.36 -10.24
N ARG A 196 18.22 -4.64 -10.61
CA ARG A 196 17.94 -4.31 -12.03
C ARG A 196 17.94 -2.83 -12.38
N TYR A 197 18.52 -2.01 -11.49
CA TYR A 197 19.31 -0.87 -11.91
C TYR A 197 20.81 -1.20 -11.75
N THR A 198 21.29 -2.24 -12.44
CA THR A 198 22.48 -1.92 -13.23
C THR A 198 22.01 -0.77 -14.11
N ARG A 199 22.35 0.48 -13.75
CA ARG A 199 22.46 1.54 -14.74
C ARG A 199 23.21 0.86 -15.87
N VAL A 200 22.54 0.49 -16.96
CA VAL A 200 23.26 0.12 -18.17
C VAL A 200 24.15 1.33 -18.36
N LYS A 201 25.46 1.16 -18.16
CA LYS A 201 26.41 2.27 -18.34
C LYS A 201 26.31 2.57 -19.82
N ILE A 202 25.40 3.47 -20.18
CA ILE A 202 25.18 3.90 -21.56
C ILE A 202 26.52 4.50 -21.94
N GLN A 203 27.26 3.77 -22.78
CA GLN A 203 28.57 4.22 -23.16
C GLN A 203 28.43 5.56 -23.88
N ARG A 204 29.31 6.52 -23.59
CA ARG A 204 29.29 7.85 -24.21
C ARG A 204 29.13 7.81 -25.75
N ASN A 205 29.61 6.74 -26.39
CA ASN A 205 29.57 6.56 -27.83
C ASN A 205 28.40 5.70 -28.36
N SER A 206 27.56 5.08 -27.52
CA SER A 206 26.39 4.33 -27.98
C SER A 206 25.31 5.27 -28.53
N LEU A 207 24.38 4.73 -29.33
CA LEU A 207 23.19 5.47 -29.76
C LEU A 207 22.39 5.91 -28.53
N CYS A 208 21.85 7.13 -28.60
CA CYS A 208 21.09 7.72 -27.51
C CYS A 208 19.72 7.04 -27.39
N PRO A 209 19.31 6.61 -26.18
CA PRO A 209 18.04 5.90 -25.99
C PRO A 209 16.79 6.77 -26.20
N CYS A 210 16.93 8.10 -26.34
CA CYS A 210 15.80 8.99 -26.67
C CYS A 210 15.36 8.92 -28.15
N GLY A 211 15.98 8.06 -28.96
CA GLY A 211 15.59 7.86 -30.37
C GLY A 211 16.10 8.91 -31.36
N SER A 212 16.98 9.83 -30.92
CA SER A 212 17.47 10.93 -31.77
C SER A 212 18.44 10.54 -32.89
N GLY A 213 18.84 9.27 -32.98
CA GLY A 213 19.87 8.79 -33.91
C GLY A 213 21.30 9.29 -33.61
N LYS A 214 21.50 10.12 -32.58
CA LYS A 214 22.81 10.68 -32.19
C LYS A 214 23.50 9.81 -31.13
N LYS A 215 24.83 9.92 -30.99
CA LYS A 215 25.59 9.33 -29.87
C LYS A 215 25.17 9.96 -28.53
N TYR A 216 25.09 9.17 -27.46
CA TYR A 216 24.63 9.61 -26.13
C TYR A 216 25.36 10.86 -25.63
N LYS A 217 26.70 10.93 -25.79
CA LYS A 217 27.52 12.11 -25.41
C LYS A 217 27.19 13.41 -26.16
N LYS A 218 26.56 13.31 -27.34
CA LYS A 218 26.19 14.46 -28.18
C LYS A 218 24.70 14.83 -28.04
N CYS A 219 23.95 14.14 -27.17
CA CYS A 219 22.51 14.31 -27.01
C CYS A 219 22.16 14.55 -25.54
N CYS A 220 21.78 13.52 -24.78
CA CYS A 220 21.28 13.67 -23.42
C CYS A 220 22.36 13.87 -22.34
N LEU A 221 23.65 13.72 -22.65
CA LEU A 221 24.77 13.94 -21.72
C LEU A 221 25.38 15.35 -21.85
N ARG A 222 24.62 16.35 -22.33
CA ARG A 222 25.09 17.71 -22.61
C ARG A 222 24.97 18.70 -21.42
N TYR A 223 24.71 18.20 -20.22
CA TYR A 223 24.70 18.99 -18.99
C TYR A 223 25.71 18.41 -17.99
#